data_AF-A0A2B8A2J0-F1
#
_entry.id   AF-A0A2B8A2J0-F1
#
_cell.length_a   1.000
_cell.length_b   1.000
_cell.length_c   1.000
_cell.angle_alpha   90.00
_cell.angle_beta   90.00
_cell.angle_gamma   90.00
#
_symmetry.space_group_name_H-M   'P 1'
#
loop_
_entity.id
_entity.type
_entity.pdbx_description
1 polymer ?
#
loop_
_entity_poly.entity_id
_entity_poly.type
_entity_poly.pdbx_seq_one_letter_code
_entity_poly.pdbx_strand_id
1 'polypeptide(L)'
;MEELNKLELSILERLSINYPSIKGHIPFLRVESRENTGVGMYINFSYINPVEKLLDLGIENTSICTNEIIEMDGLKYGLGYEVDITDGKIKFIEIFTYGEEWDGDVLENFIFTK
;
A
#
# COMPACT_ATOMS: atom_id res chain seq x y z
N MET A 1 6.68 15.12 4.78
CA MET A 1 6.06 13.80 4.96
C MET A 1 4.61 14.00 5.35
N GLU A 2 3.72 13.20 4.80
CA GLU A 2 2.27 13.33 4.96
C GLU A 2 1.70 12.12 5.71
N GLU A 3 0.48 12.27 6.21
CA GLU A 3 -0.28 11.14 6.75
C GLU A 3 -0.73 10.22 5.60
N LEU A 4 -1.00 8.96 5.96
CA LEU A 4 -1.59 8.00 5.02
C LEU A 4 -3.02 8.46 4.68
N ASN A 5 -3.37 8.38 3.40
CA ASN A 5 -4.76 8.56 3.00
C ASN A 5 -5.59 7.31 3.31
N LYS A 6 -6.90 7.40 3.08
CA LYS A 6 -7.84 6.31 3.36
C LYS A 6 -7.52 5.02 2.60
N LEU A 7 -7.09 5.11 1.34
CA LEU A 7 -6.77 3.94 0.51
C LEU A 7 -5.51 3.22 1.03
N GLU A 8 -4.43 3.96 1.26
CA GLU A 8 -3.16 3.45 1.78
C GLU A 8 -3.37 2.76 3.14
N LEU A 9 -4.12 3.41 4.04
CA LEU A 9 -4.47 2.82 5.33
C LEU A 9 -5.30 1.55 5.16
N SER A 10 -6.30 1.55 4.28
CA SER A 10 -7.17 0.39 4.04
C SER A 10 -6.39 -0.81 3.50
N ILE A 11 -5.43 -0.59 2.60
CA ILE A 11 -4.54 -1.64 2.09
C ILE A 11 -3.77 -2.28 3.24
N LEU A 12 -3.09 -1.47 4.07
CA LEU A 12 -2.28 -1.98 5.18
C LEU A 12 -3.13 -2.67 6.26
N GLU A 13 -4.31 -2.13 6.57
CA GLU A 13 -5.25 -2.75 7.51
C GLU A 13 -5.76 -4.10 7.01
N ARG A 14 -6.06 -4.22 5.72
CA ARG A 14 -6.50 -5.50 5.13
C ARG A 14 -5.40 -6.53 5.12
N LEU A 15 -4.17 -6.15 4.74
CA LEU A 15 -3.02 -7.05 4.87
C LEU A 15 -2.77 -7.48 6.32
N SER A 16 -3.04 -6.61 7.29
CA SER A 16 -2.85 -6.93 8.71
C SER A 16 -3.75 -8.06 9.23
N ILE A 17 -4.81 -8.44 8.50
CA ILE A 17 -5.64 -9.60 8.82
C ILE A 17 -4.82 -10.89 8.71
N ASN A 18 -3.99 -11.00 7.67
CA ASN A 18 -3.14 -12.17 7.41
C ASN A 18 -1.72 -12.00 7.98
N TYR A 19 -1.28 -10.75 8.13
CA TYR A 19 0.05 -10.37 8.64
C TYR A 19 -0.07 -9.39 9.82
N PRO A 20 -0.49 -9.85 11.02
CA PRO A 20 -0.83 -8.96 12.15
C PRO A 20 0.27 -8.00 12.60
N SER A 21 1.54 -8.33 12.31
CA SER A 21 2.68 -7.46 12.61
C SER A 21 2.61 -6.12 11.88
N ILE A 22 2.02 -6.05 10.68
CA ILE A 22 1.84 -4.81 9.90
C ILE A 22 1.11 -3.75 10.73
N LYS A 23 0.10 -4.16 11.52
CA LYS A 23 -0.70 -3.22 12.33
C LYS A 23 0.15 -2.41 13.32
N GLY A 24 1.22 -3.02 13.85
CA GLY A 24 2.15 -2.34 14.76
C GLY A 24 3.01 -1.28 14.08
N HIS A 25 3.15 -1.33 12.76
CA HIS A 25 3.97 -0.40 12.00
C HIS A 25 3.19 0.84 11.54
N ILE A 26 1.88 0.71 11.27
CA ILE A 26 1.02 1.77 10.71
C ILE A 26 1.17 3.12 11.44
N PRO A 27 1.13 3.22 12.79
CA PRO A 27 1.22 4.51 13.48
C PRO A 27 2.53 5.29 13.23
N PHE A 28 3.59 4.58 12.84
CA PHE A 28 4.92 5.14 12.64
C PHE A 28 5.22 5.49 11.19
N LEU A 29 4.37 5.07 10.25
CA LEU A 29 4.54 5.37 8.83
C LEU A 29 4.14 6.80 8.52
N ARG A 30 4.91 7.45 7.65
CA ARG A 30 4.49 8.65 6.94
C ARG A 30 4.85 8.52 5.47
N VAL A 31 4.01 9.12 4.64
CA VAL A 31 4.24 9.17 3.20
C VAL A 31 5.36 10.17 2.92
N GLU A 32 6.42 9.68 2.31
CA GLU A 32 7.55 10.48 1.87
C GLU A 32 7.28 11.09 0.50
N SER A 33 6.81 10.27 -0.45
CA SER A 33 6.38 10.72 -1.78
C SER A 33 5.24 9.86 -2.32
N ARG A 34 4.48 10.45 -3.26
CA ARG A 34 3.55 9.75 -4.14
C ARG A 34 3.95 10.04 -5.58
N GLU A 35 4.19 9.00 -6.36
CA GLU A 35 4.75 9.10 -7.70
C GLU A 35 3.81 8.39 -8.68
N ASN A 36 2.93 9.16 -9.32
CA ASN A 36 2.07 8.64 -10.37
C ASN A 36 2.88 8.40 -11.66
N THR A 37 2.68 7.24 -12.27
CA THR A 37 3.33 6.79 -13.50
C THR A 37 2.41 6.85 -14.73
N GLY A 38 1.13 7.17 -14.53
CA GLY A 38 0.07 7.13 -15.55
C GLY A 38 -0.64 5.78 -15.67
N VAL A 39 -0.06 4.72 -15.12
CA VAL A 39 -0.65 3.35 -15.08
C VAL A 39 -0.60 2.76 -13.67
N GLY A 40 -0.35 3.59 -12.67
CA GLY A 40 -0.08 3.17 -11.30
C GLY A 40 0.61 4.25 -10.50
N MET A 41 0.83 4.00 -9.22
CA MET A 41 1.43 4.93 -8.28
C MET A 41 2.35 4.20 -7.31
N TYR A 42 3.54 4.75 -7.09
CA TYR A 42 4.37 4.39 -5.94
C TYR A 42 4.09 5.32 -4.77
N ILE A 43 3.80 4.75 -3.61
CA ILE A 43 3.64 5.47 -2.35
C ILE A 43 4.80 5.07 -1.45
N ASN A 44 5.82 5.92 -1.40
CA ASN A 44 7.03 5.66 -0.61
C ASN A 44 6.82 6.08 0.84
N PHE A 45 7.29 5.25 1.77
CA PHE A 45 7.17 5.47 3.20
C PHE A 45 8.49 5.71 3.89
N SER A 46 8.42 6.58 4.89
CA SER A 46 9.45 6.78 5.90
C SER A 46 8.86 6.56 7.29
N TYR A 47 9.70 6.13 8.23
CA TYR A 47 9.29 5.93 9.63
C TYR A 47 9.67 7.15 10.47
N ILE A 48 8.69 7.79 11.12
CA ILE A 48 8.93 8.99 11.94
C ILE A 48 9.62 8.69 13.27
N ASN A 49 9.53 7.45 13.75
CA ASN A 49 10.20 6.97 14.95
C ASN A 49 10.74 5.55 14.70
N PRO A 50 11.76 5.11 15.46
CA PRO A 50 12.18 3.72 15.44
C PRO A 50 10.99 2.80 15.78
N VAL A 51 10.78 1.78 14.95
CA VAL A 51 9.80 0.74 15.27
C VAL A 51 10.40 -0.17 16.34
N GLU A 52 9.62 -0.50 17.36
CA GLU A 52 10.06 -1.38 18.44
C GLU A 52 10.37 -2.80 17.96
N LYS A 53 9.70 -3.25 16.89
CA LYS A 53 9.85 -4.59 16.30
C LYS A 53 9.87 -4.49 14.78
N LEU A 54 10.76 -5.24 14.14
CA LEU A 54 10.78 -5.40 12.68
C LEU A 54 9.70 -6.39 12.24
N LEU A 55 9.19 -6.22 11.02
CA LEU A 55 8.38 -7.24 10.37
C LEU A 55 9.23 -8.48 10.14
N ASP A 56 8.75 -9.62 10.63
CA ASP A 56 9.33 -10.93 10.34
C ASP A 56 8.27 -11.73 9.58
N LEU A 57 8.46 -11.80 8.26
CA LEU A 57 7.63 -12.61 7.37
C LEU A 57 8.34 -13.92 6.97
N GLY A 58 9.44 -14.27 7.64
CA GLY A 58 10.28 -15.41 7.29
C GLY A 58 11.18 -15.18 6.07
N ILE A 59 11.08 -14.03 5.41
CA ILE A 59 11.93 -13.59 4.30
C ILE A 59 12.32 -12.13 4.57
N GLU A 60 13.62 -11.84 4.51
CA GLU A 60 14.20 -10.52 4.86
C GLU A 60 13.73 -9.41 3.91
N ASN A 61 13.73 -9.69 2.61
CA ASN A 61 13.29 -8.78 1.55
C ASN A 61 12.24 -9.50 0.71
N THR A 62 11.00 -9.03 0.80
CA THR A 62 9.85 -9.64 0.13
C THR A 62 8.81 -8.59 -0.17
N SER A 63 7.91 -8.91 -1.08
CA SER A 63 6.69 -8.16 -1.26
C SER A 63 5.46 -9.02 -0.95
N ILE A 64 4.38 -8.35 -0.59
CA ILE A 64 3.06 -8.95 -0.43
C ILE A 64 2.19 -8.47 -1.57
N CYS A 65 1.78 -9.39 -2.44
CA CYS A 65 0.79 -9.16 -3.48
C CYS A 65 -0.46 -9.98 -3.18
N THR A 66 -1.63 -9.48 -3.61
CA THR A 66 -2.91 -10.17 -3.46
C THR A 66 -3.63 -10.25 -4.79
N ASN A 67 -4.63 -11.13 -4.88
CA ASN A 67 -5.54 -11.19 -6.04
C ASN A 67 -6.75 -10.25 -5.85
N GLU A 68 -6.68 -9.31 -4.93
CA GLU A 68 -7.80 -8.41 -4.65
C GLU A 68 -7.80 -7.24 -5.64
N ILE A 69 -9.00 -6.83 -6.03
CA ILE A 69 -9.21 -5.67 -6.90
C ILE A 69 -9.79 -4.55 -6.05
N ILE A 70 -9.19 -3.36 -6.15
CA ILE A 70 -9.76 -2.13 -5.62
C ILE A 70 -10.61 -1.53 -6.73
N GLU A 71 -11.93 -1.66 -6.60
CA GLU A 71 -12.89 -1.02 -7.48
C GLU A 71 -13.07 0.44 -7.06
N MET A 72 -12.93 1.35 -8.01
CA MET A 72 -13.03 2.79 -7.81
C MET A 72 -13.66 3.43 -9.06
N ASP A 73 -14.55 4.39 -8.86
CA ASP A 73 -15.19 5.10 -9.97
C ASP A 73 -14.14 5.72 -10.90
N GLY A 74 -14.38 5.64 -12.21
CA GLY A 74 -13.44 6.12 -13.23
C GLY A 74 -12.46 5.08 -13.76
N LEU A 75 -12.33 3.92 -13.10
CA LEU A 75 -11.53 2.79 -13.57
C LEU A 75 -12.43 1.63 -14.01
N LYS A 76 -12.15 1.06 -15.17
CA LYS A 76 -12.92 -0.03 -15.76
C LYS A 76 -12.58 -1.39 -15.15
N TYR A 77 -11.31 -1.59 -14.80
CA TYR A 77 -10.76 -2.84 -14.32
C TYR A 77 -10.28 -2.75 -12.86
N GLY A 78 -10.29 -1.55 -12.29
CA GLY A 78 -9.86 -1.29 -10.92
C GLY A 78 -8.33 -1.28 -10.77
N LEU A 79 -7.89 -1.33 -9.52
CA LEU A 79 -6.48 -1.29 -9.14
C LEU A 79 -6.06 -2.58 -8.43
N GLY A 80 -4.86 -3.05 -8.74
CA GLY A 80 -4.13 -3.99 -7.92
C GLY A 80 -3.12 -3.28 -7.03
N TYR A 81 -2.55 -4.00 -6.06
CA TYR A 81 -1.51 -3.46 -5.21
C TYR A 81 -0.47 -4.50 -4.80
N GLU A 82 0.73 -4.02 -4.53
CA GLU A 82 1.85 -4.74 -3.96
C GLU A 82 2.47 -3.91 -2.82
N VAL A 83 2.89 -4.56 -1.74
CA VAL A 83 3.54 -3.88 -0.60
C VAL A 83 4.93 -4.43 -0.41
N ASP A 84 5.93 -3.57 -0.58
CA ASP A 84 7.33 -3.94 -0.39
C ASP A 84 7.72 -3.90 1.10
N ILE A 85 8.40 -4.96 1.52
CA ILE A 85 8.96 -5.11 2.84
C ILE A 85 10.44 -5.47 2.69
N THR A 86 11.30 -4.52 3.04
CA THR A 86 12.76 -4.64 2.97
C THR A 86 13.35 -4.33 4.33
N ASP A 87 14.27 -5.16 4.81
CA ASP A 87 14.86 -5.09 6.15
C ASP A 87 13.80 -5.05 7.27
N GLY A 88 12.71 -5.80 7.10
CA GLY A 88 11.60 -5.85 8.04
C GLY A 88 10.84 -4.52 8.21
N LYS A 89 10.88 -3.63 7.21
CA LYS A 89 10.16 -2.37 7.18
C LYS A 89 9.35 -2.24 5.90
N ILE A 90 8.17 -1.63 6.00
CA ILE A 90 7.34 -1.30 4.84
C ILE A 90 8.03 -0.14 4.12
N LYS A 91 8.44 -0.36 2.86
CA LYS A 91 9.13 0.67 2.07
C LYS A 91 8.18 1.45 1.19
N PHE A 92 7.32 0.75 0.46
CA PHE A 92 6.33 1.38 -0.40
C PHE A 92 5.11 0.50 -0.62
N ILE A 93 4.02 1.13 -1.06
CA ILE A 93 2.93 0.46 -1.79
C ILE A 93 3.10 0.80 -3.26
N GLU A 94 3.08 -0.20 -4.12
CA GLU A 94 2.85 -0.02 -5.56
C GLU A 94 1.37 -0.29 -5.83
N ILE A 95 0.70 0.68 -6.42
CA ILE A 95 -0.66 0.55 -6.95
C ILE A 95 -0.53 0.48 -8.46
N PHE A 96 -1.23 -0.43 -9.12
CA PHE A 96 -1.16 -0.59 -10.58
C PHE A 96 -2.53 -0.80 -11.19
N THR A 97 -2.71 -0.34 -12.43
CA THR A 97 -3.93 -0.56 -13.21
C THR A 97 -3.83 -1.84 -14.04
N TYR A 98 -4.97 -2.34 -14.52
CA TYR A 98 -5.02 -3.50 -15.43
C TYR A 98 -5.17 -3.07 -16.89
N GLY A 99 -4.13 -2.41 -17.42
CA GLY A 99 -4.08 -2.02 -18.84
C GLY A 99 -4.94 -0.80 -19.19
N GLU A 100 -5.18 0.08 -18.22
CA GLU A 100 -5.84 1.38 -18.41
C GLU A 100 -5.00 2.52 -17.82
N GLU A 101 -5.23 3.75 -18.30
CA GLU A 101 -4.58 4.94 -17.74
C GLU A 101 -5.25 5.36 -16.43
N TRP A 102 -4.47 5.90 -15.51
CA TRP A 102 -4.95 6.47 -14.26
C TRP A 102 -4.16 7.74 -13.90
N ASP A 103 -4.89 8.80 -13.58
CA ASP A 103 -4.35 10.11 -13.21
C ASP A 103 -3.87 10.19 -11.75
N GLY A 104 -4.01 9.10 -10.99
CA GLY A 104 -3.56 9.01 -9.61
C GLY A 104 -4.54 9.63 -8.61
N ASP A 105 -5.72 10.07 -9.06
CA ASP A 105 -6.73 10.59 -8.15
C ASP A 105 -7.35 9.43 -7.34
N VAL A 106 -7.26 9.56 -6.02
CA VAL A 106 -7.76 8.55 -5.07
C VAL A 106 -9.09 9.04 -4.53
N LEU A 107 -10.17 8.43 -5.01
CA LEU A 107 -11.51 8.77 -4.58
C LEU A 107 -11.80 8.22 -3.17
N GLU A 108 -12.70 8.88 -2.45
CA GLU A 108 -13.11 8.45 -1.10
C GLU A 108 -13.91 7.13 -1.10
N ASN A 109 -14.56 6.83 -2.22
CA ASN A 109 -15.40 5.65 -2.38
C ASN A 109 -14.68 4.62 -3.25
N PHE A 110 -14.18 3.58 -2.58
CA PHE A 110 -13.65 2.38 -3.21
C PHE A 110 -14.07 1.16 -2.40
N ILE A 111 -14.10 0.00 -3.05
CA ILE A 111 -14.34 -1.28 -2.40
C ILE A 111 -13.29 -2.29 -2.83
N PHE A 112 -13.05 -3.29 -1.99
CA PHE A 112 -12.17 -4.39 -2.33
C PHE A 112 -12.99 -5.63 -2.71
N THR A 113 -12.69 -6.20 -3.87
CA THR A 113 -13.30 -7.43 -4.39
C THR A 113 -12.22 -8.51 -4.64
N LYS A 114 -12.67 -9.73 -4.93
CA LYS A 114 -11.81 -10.90 -5.21
C LYS A 114 -12.09 -11.45 -6.60
#